data_AF-A0A151NLD7-F1
#
_entry.id   AF-A0A151NLD7-F1
#
_cell.length_a   1.000
_cell.length_b   1.000
_cell.length_c   1.000
_cell.angle_alpha   90.00
_cell.angle_beta   90.00
_cell.angle_gamma   90.00
#
_symmetry.space_group_name_H-M   'P 1'
#
loop_
_entity.id
_entity.type
_entity.pdbx_description
1 polymer ?
#
loop_
_entity_poly.entity_id
_entity_poly.type
_entity_poly.pdbx_seq_one_letter_code
_entity_poly.pdbx_strand_id
1 'polypeptide(L)'
;MIGSSKIECIDGKWSPSPSCTEEVKICGPPRVIPNGSSLHTNQTEYFHGDSVAYGCETNFEIWGTGEAKCLSGEWTPLPLCAGKLH
;
A
#
# COMPACT_ATOMS: atom_id res chain seq x y z
N MET A 1 1.65 10.54 15.21
CA MET A 1 0.79 9.71 16.07
C MET A 1 0.26 10.54 17.23
N ILE A 2 -0.95 11.07 17.11
CA ILE A 2 -1.96 11.30 18.17
C ILE A 2 -3.25 11.45 17.37
N GLY A 3 -4.00 10.35 17.23
CA GLY A 3 -5.32 10.33 16.61
C GLY A 3 -6.36 10.48 17.72
N SER A 4 -6.68 11.72 18.07
CA SER A 4 -7.72 12.02 19.05
C SER A 4 -9.08 12.06 18.35
N SER A 5 -9.60 10.90 17.95
CA SER A 5 -10.96 10.75 17.41
C SER A 5 -11.98 10.77 18.56
N LYS A 6 -12.20 11.94 19.17
CA LYS A 6 -13.25 12.10 20.19
C LYS A 6 -14.48 12.74 19.54
N ILE A 7 -15.48 11.92 19.22
CA ILE A 7 -16.81 12.38 18.83
C ILE A 7 -17.53 12.77 20.14
N GLU A 8 -17.90 14.05 20.28
CA GLU A 8 -18.68 14.55 21.42
C GLU A 8 -20.12 14.85 20.98
N CYS A 9 -21.08 14.32 21.73
CA CYS A 9 -22.49 14.60 21.59
C CYS A 9 -22.85 15.80 22.47
N ILE A 10 -23.31 16.88 21.86
CA ILE A 10 -23.72 18.10 22.56
C ILE A 10 -25.19 18.31 22.24
N ASP A 11 -26.04 18.31 23.27
CA ASP A 11 -27.48 18.63 23.15
C ASP A 11 -28.25 17.71 22.16
N GLY A 12 -27.98 16.41 22.19
CA GLY A 12 -28.68 15.41 21.35
C GLY A 12 -28.35 15.49 19.86
N LYS A 13 -27.46 16.40 19.44
CA LYS A 13 -26.89 16.46 18.10
C LYS A 13 -25.46 15.93 18.12
N TRP A 14 -25.22 14.90 17.31
CA TRP A 14 -23.88 14.46 16.99
C TRP A 14 -23.18 15.57 16.21
N SER A 15 -22.00 16.00 16.68
CA SER A 15 -21.10 16.81 15.86
C SER A 15 -20.83 16.05 14.54
N PRO A 16 -20.71 16.74 13.39
CA PRO A 16 -20.38 16.06 12.14
C PRO A 16 -19.13 15.21 12.37
N SER A 17 -19.23 13.91 12.06
CA SER A 17 -18.07 13.03 12.12
C SER A 17 -16.93 13.69 11.35
N PRO A 18 -15.70 13.74 11.87
CA PRO A 18 -14.59 14.22 11.07
C PRO A 18 -14.54 13.32 9.84
N SER A 19 -14.96 13.84 8.69
CA SER A 19 -14.67 13.20 7.43
C SER A 19 -13.17 13.12 7.40
N CYS A 20 -12.62 11.91 7.42
CA CYS A 20 -11.23 11.70 7.05
C CYS A 20 -11.13 12.05 5.56
N THR A 21 -11.13 13.34 5.23
CA THR A 21 -10.58 13.85 3.97
C THR A 21 -9.06 13.73 4.10
N GLU A 22 -8.59 12.51 4.32
CA GLU A 22 -7.24 12.17 3.90
C GLU A 22 -7.26 12.45 2.40
N GLU A 23 -6.45 13.38 1.93
CA GLU A 23 -6.24 13.53 0.49
C GLU A 23 -5.71 12.18 -0.01
N VAL A 24 -6.63 11.37 -0.52
CA VAL A 24 -6.32 10.05 -1.03
C VAL A 24 -5.55 10.26 -2.33
N LYS A 25 -4.23 10.32 -2.19
CA LYS A 25 -3.34 10.44 -3.34
C LYS A 25 -3.27 9.11 -4.07
N ILE A 26 -3.24 9.21 -5.39
CA ILE A 26 -2.93 8.09 -6.26
C ILE A 26 -1.43 7.78 -6.17
N CYS A 27 -1.09 6.49 -6.15
CA CYS A 27 0.28 6.07 -6.30
C CYS A 27 0.67 6.05 -7.78
N GLY A 28 1.91 6.44 -8.04
CA GLY A 28 2.52 6.23 -9.35
C GLY A 28 2.86 4.75 -9.61
N PRO A 29 3.48 4.45 -10.76
CA PRO A 29 3.88 3.08 -11.07
C PRO A 29 4.79 2.52 -9.98
N PRO A 30 4.58 1.25 -9.59
CA PRO A 30 5.36 0.59 -8.56
C PRO A 30 6.81 0.45 -9.01
N ARG A 31 7.75 0.63 -8.06
CA ARG A 31 9.19 0.52 -8.34
C ARG A 31 9.60 -0.95 -8.46
N VAL A 32 10.65 -1.19 -9.25
CA VAL A 32 11.28 -2.52 -9.37
C VAL A 32 12.04 -2.89 -8.09
N ILE A 33 12.13 -4.19 -7.80
CA ILE A 33 12.84 -4.74 -6.63
C ILE A 33 14.10 -5.49 -7.10
N PRO A 34 15.13 -5.64 -6.26
CA PRO A 34 16.28 -6.47 -6.61
C PRO A 34 15.85 -7.95 -6.75
N ASN A 35 16.32 -8.61 -7.80
CA ASN A 35 16.02 -10.01 -8.13
C ASN A 35 14.52 -10.28 -8.34
N GLY A 36 13.74 -9.27 -8.77
CA GLY A 36 12.32 -9.41 -9.05
C GLY A 36 11.69 -8.20 -9.71
N SER A 37 10.44 -8.32 -10.12
CA SER A 37 9.69 -7.26 -10.77
C SER A 37 8.20 -7.37 -10.45
N SER A 38 7.46 -6.29 -10.68
CA SER A 38 6.01 -6.27 -10.50
C SER A 38 5.32 -7.10 -11.59
N LEU A 39 4.47 -8.02 -11.18
CA LEU A 39 3.62 -8.82 -12.06
C LEU A 39 2.37 -8.01 -12.41
N HIS A 40 2.10 -7.86 -13.70
CA HIS A 40 0.88 -7.22 -14.23
C HIS A 40 0.74 -5.71 -13.99
N THR A 41 1.80 -4.92 -14.24
CA THR A 41 1.72 -3.46 -14.24
C THR A 41 1.40 -2.88 -15.62
N ASN A 42 0.14 -3.01 -16.05
CA ASN A 42 -0.37 -2.27 -17.21
C ASN A 42 -0.97 -0.90 -16.82
N GLN A 43 -1.09 -0.63 -15.52
CA GLN A 43 -1.64 0.63 -15.01
C GLN A 43 -0.49 1.60 -14.66
N THR A 44 -0.66 2.86 -15.06
CA THR A 44 0.23 3.98 -14.74
C THR A 44 -0.17 4.71 -13.46
N GLU A 45 -1.40 4.50 -12.98
CA GLU A 45 -2.00 5.16 -11.83
C GLU A 45 -2.70 4.10 -10.96
N TYR A 46 -2.48 4.13 -9.66
CA TYR A 46 -3.07 3.20 -8.69
C TYR A 46 -3.77 3.98 -7.59
N PHE A 47 -5.02 3.63 -7.28
CA PHE A 47 -5.78 4.29 -6.23
C PHE A 47 -5.42 3.71 -4.85
N HIS A 48 -5.75 4.43 -3.78
CA HIS A 48 -5.56 3.90 -2.44
C HIS A 48 -6.35 2.59 -2.27
N GLY A 49 -5.66 1.56 -1.80
CA GLY A 49 -6.21 0.22 -1.64
C GLY A 49 -5.84 -0.73 -2.79
N ASP A 50 -5.39 -0.21 -3.95
CA ASP A 50 -4.86 -1.04 -5.03
C ASP A 50 -3.62 -1.79 -4.59
N SER A 51 -3.47 -3.01 -5.08
CA SER A 51 -2.36 -3.90 -4.75
C SER A 51 -1.72 -4.47 -6.02
N VAL A 52 -0.40 -4.46 -6.04
CA VAL A 52 0.42 -4.97 -7.14
C VAL A 52 1.21 -6.17 -6.65
N ALA A 53 1.03 -7.30 -7.33
CA ALA A 53 1.83 -8.49 -7.08
C ALA A 53 3.25 -8.31 -7.63
N TYR A 54 4.22 -8.93 -6.99
CA TYR A 54 5.60 -9.02 -7.46
C TYR A 54 5.95 -10.47 -7.72
N GLY A 55 6.96 -10.67 -8.56
CA GLY A 55 7.53 -11.97 -8.89
C GLY A 55 9.04 -11.88 -8.82
N CYS A 56 9.67 -12.90 -8.24
CA CYS A 56 11.12 -12.99 -8.21
C CYS A 56 11.67 -13.67 -9.45
N GLU A 57 12.92 -13.38 -9.77
CA GLU A 57 13.69 -14.05 -10.80
C GLU A 57 13.93 -15.53 -10.45
N THR A 58 14.27 -16.32 -11.46
CA THR A 58 14.58 -17.75 -11.31
C THR A 58 15.68 -17.94 -10.25
N ASN A 59 15.46 -18.86 -9.30
CA ASN A 59 16.30 -19.16 -8.12
C ASN A 59 16.12 -18.23 -6.91
N PHE A 60 15.22 -17.26 -6.98
CA PHE A 60 14.83 -16.42 -5.84
C PHE A 60 13.38 -16.70 -5.45
N GLU A 61 13.09 -16.54 -4.16
CA GLU A 61 11.75 -16.68 -3.60
C GLU A 61 11.34 -15.41 -2.87
N ILE A 62 10.05 -15.08 -2.97
CA ILE A 62 9.50 -13.94 -2.24
C ILE A 62 9.53 -14.24 -0.75
N TRP A 63 10.10 -13.31 0.00
CA TRP A 63 10.14 -13.33 1.44
C TRP A 63 9.19 -12.28 1.99
N GLY A 64 8.16 -12.72 2.71
CA GLY A 64 7.07 -11.88 3.22
C GLY A 64 5.88 -11.79 2.25
N THR A 65 5.25 -10.63 2.19
CA THR A 65 4.07 -10.39 1.35
C THR A 65 4.50 -10.14 -0.10
N GLY A 66 4.08 -11.00 -1.03
CA GLY A 66 4.40 -10.89 -2.45
C GLY A 66 3.65 -9.80 -3.21
N GLU A 67 3.09 -8.83 -2.50
CA GLU A 67 2.30 -7.75 -3.05
C GLU A 67 2.59 -6.44 -2.30
N ALA A 68 2.54 -5.32 -3.01
CA ALA A 68 2.59 -3.99 -2.44
C ALA A 68 1.25 -3.31 -2.64
N LYS A 69 0.76 -2.63 -1.60
CA LYS A 69 -0.50 -1.88 -1.61
C LYS A 69 -0.22 -0.38 -1.66
N CYS A 70 -1.01 0.35 -2.43
CA CYS A 70 -0.99 1.81 -2.44
C CYS A 70 -1.78 2.33 -1.23
N LEU A 71 -1.10 3.09 -0.37
CA LEU A 71 -1.69 3.77 0.79
C LEU A 71 -1.41 5.27 0.67
N SER A 72 -2.43 6.02 0.24
CA SER A 72 -2.45 7.49 0.22
C SER A 72 -1.26 8.10 -0.54
N GLY A 73 -0.90 7.51 -1.68
CA GLY A 73 0.21 7.93 -2.54
C GLY A 73 1.55 7.26 -2.22
N GLU A 74 1.63 6.45 -1.16
CA GLU A 74 2.82 5.68 -0.82
C GLU A 74 2.59 4.17 -0.97
N TRP A 75 3.52 3.49 -1.63
CA TRP A 75 3.53 2.03 -1.69
C TRP A 75 3.97 1.46 -0.34
N THR A 76 3.25 0.45 0.17
CA THR A 76 3.68 -0.34 1.33
C THR A 76 5.08 -0.94 1.10
N PRO A 77 5.75 -1.42 2.17
CA PRO A 77 7.03 -2.11 2.02
C PRO A 77 6.96 -3.20 0.95
N LEU A 78 7.89 -3.15 0.01
CA LEU A 78 7.92 -4.08 -1.12
C LEU A 78 8.45 -5.45 -0.67
N PRO A 79 8.02 -6.52 -1.35
CA PRO A 79 8.58 -7.85 -1.15
C PRO A 79 10.09 -7.87 -1.39
N LEU A 80 10.76 -8.73 -0.63
CA LEU A 80 12.17 -9.03 -0.80
C LEU A 80 12.31 -10.37 -1.51
N CYS A 81 13.13 -10.42 -2.56
CA CYS A 81 13.49 -11.67 -3.20
C CYS A 81 14.77 -12.21 -2.56
N ALA A 82 14.62 -13.27 -1.77
CA ALA A 82 15.73 -13.97 -1.14
C ALA A 82 16.15 -15.17 -2.01
N GLY A 83 17.45 -15.35 -2.23
CA GLY A 83 17.96 -16.50 -2.97
C GLY A 83 17.64 -17.79 -2.22
N LYS A 84 17.21 -18.83 -2.93
CA LYS A 84 17.18 -20.17 -2.34
C LYS A 84 18.61 -20.59 -2.03
N LEU A 85 18.98 -20.58 -0.76
CA LEU A 85 20.24 -21.18 -0.32
C LEU A 85 20.08 -22.70 -0.49
N HIS A 86 20.68 -23.25 -1.54
CA HIS A 86 20.85 -24.68 -1.73
C HIS A 86 22.18 -25.11 -1.14
#